data_AF-A0A2G5V4I0-F1
#
_entry.id   AF-A0A2G5V4I0-F1
#
_cell.length_a   1.000
_cell.length_b   1.000
_cell.length_c   1.000
_cell.angle_alpha   90.00
_cell.angle_beta   90.00
_cell.angle_gamma   90.00
#
_symmetry.space_group_name_H-M   'P 1'
#
loop_
_entity.id
_entity.type
_entity.pdbx_description
1 polymer ?
#
loop_
_entity_poly.entity_id
_entity_poly.type
_entity_poly.pdbx_seq_one_letter_code
_entity_poly.pdbx_strand_id
1 'polypeptide(L)'
;MRKAPVVTGKRDLNRTIQGDYGNPVFGCPACFPDLSISKNNWESMMRKVYNGNKIYDIIPDLNQIIINAWLLVEKKLLENRLNAYGVSNFLCYRQ
;
A
#
# COMPACT_ATOMS: atom_id res chain seq x y z
N MET A 1 22.33 -26.46 13.66
CA MET A 1 21.63 -26.55 12.35
C MET A 1 20.17 -26.15 12.56
N ARG A 2 19.69 -25.04 11.97
CA ARG A 2 18.25 -24.73 11.97
C ARG A 2 17.60 -25.48 10.81
N LYS A 3 16.58 -26.29 11.09
CA LYS A 3 15.76 -26.94 10.04
C LYS A 3 15.02 -25.85 9.26
N ALA A 4 14.98 -25.98 7.94
CA ALA A 4 14.18 -25.10 7.09
C ALA A 4 12.67 -25.27 7.42
N PRO A 5 11.90 -24.17 7.45
CA PRO A 5 10.47 -24.25 7.73
C PRO A 5 9.74 -24.98 6.60
N VAL A 6 8.85 -25.90 6.97
CA VAL A 6 7.95 -26.59 6.05
C VAL A 6 6.84 -25.62 5.67
N VAL A 7 6.81 -25.19 4.40
CA VAL A 7 5.80 -24.25 3.90
C VAL A 7 4.61 -25.05 3.37
N THR A 8 3.48 -24.99 4.06
CA THR A 8 2.22 -25.69 3.71
C THR A 8 1.15 -24.78 3.12
N GLY A 9 1.55 -23.69 2.46
CA GLY A 9 0.64 -22.86 1.65
C GLY A 9 1.10 -21.42 1.45
N LYS A 10 0.39 -20.66 0.60
CA LYS A 10 0.69 -19.25 0.29
C LYS A 10 0.74 -18.34 1.53
N ARG A 11 -0.07 -18.64 2.55
CA ARG A 11 -0.07 -17.92 3.84
C ARG A 11 1.22 -18.17 4.63
N ASP A 12 1.74 -19.39 4.60
CA ASP A 12 2.98 -19.76 5.28
C ASP A 12 4.18 -19.12 4.57
N LEU A 13 4.16 -19.07 3.23
CA LEU A 13 5.21 -18.44 2.43
C LEU A 13 5.38 -16.95 2.75
N ASN A 14 4.27 -16.20 2.84
CA ASN A 14 4.32 -14.77 3.19
C ASN A 14 4.83 -14.52 4.62
N ARG A 15 4.46 -15.39 5.57
CA ARG A 15 4.94 -15.31 6.95
C ARG A 15 6.44 -15.62 7.05
N THR A 16 6.92 -16.60 6.29
CA THR A 16 8.35 -16.96 6.22
C THR A 16 9.17 -15.82 5.64
N ILE A 17 8.76 -15.27 4.48
CA ILE A 17 9.46 -14.14 3.85
C ILE A 17 9.51 -12.93 4.80
N GLN A 18 8.40 -12.59 5.46
CA GLN A 18 8.37 -11.46 6.40
C GLN A 18 9.26 -11.69 7.63
N GLY A 19 9.28 -12.92 8.16
CA GLY A 19 10.14 -13.32 9.27
C GLY A 19 11.62 -13.28 8.93
N ASP A 20 11.99 -13.62 7.70
CA ASP A 20 13.38 -13.66 7.23
C ASP A 20 13.97 -12.26 6.98
N TYR A 21 13.14 -11.28 6.59
CA TYR A 21 13.56 -9.89 6.39
C TYR A 21 13.44 -9.00 7.64
N GLY A 22 12.91 -9.54 8.76
CA GLY A 22 12.77 -8.79 10.01
C GLY A 22 11.85 -7.57 9.93
N ASN A 23 10.99 -7.51 8.90
CA ASN A 23 10.10 -6.37 8.69
C ASN A 23 8.87 -6.50 9.60
N PRO A 24 8.62 -5.54 10.51
CA PRO A 24 7.45 -5.57 11.37
C PRO A 24 6.18 -5.50 10.51
N VAL A 25 5.29 -6.45 10.72
CA VAL A 25 3.98 -6.49 10.06
C VAL A 25 3.00 -5.73 10.93
N PHE A 26 2.60 -4.55 10.46
CA PHE A 26 1.45 -3.83 11.02
C PHE A 26 0.19 -4.49 10.50
N GLY A 27 -0.79 -4.77 11.34
CA GLY A 27 -1.95 -5.52 10.89
C GLY A 27 -3.24 -4.73 10.93
N CYS A 28 -3.95 -4.93 9.84
CA CYS A 28 -5.10 -4.15 9.44
C CYS A 28 -6.36 -4.94 9.77
N PRO A 29 -7.32 -4.35 10.51
CA PRO A 29 -8.60 -4.99 10.71
C PRO A 29 -9.30 -5.18 9.37
N ALA A 30 -9.94 -6.34 9.19
CA ALA A 30 -10.64 -6.65 7.96
C ALA A 30 -11.74 -5.61 7.69
N CYS A 31 -11.89 -5.22 6.42
CA CYS A 31 -12.93 -4.29 5.96
C CYS A 31 -12.79 -2.83 6.42
N PHE A 32 -11.63 -2.38 6.90
CA PHE A 32 -11.35 -0.97 7.22
C PHE A 32 -10.32 -0.35 6.27
N PRO A 33 -10.68 -0.14 4.99
CA PRO A 33 -9.73 0.39 4.02
C PRO A 33 -9.40 1.87 4.26
N ASP A 34 -10.25 2.60 4.98
CA ASP A 34 -10.06 3.99 5.43
C ASP A 34 -8.86 4.19 6.35
N LEU A 35 -8.47 3.13 7.08
CA LEU A 35 -7.25 3.12 7.89
C LEU A 35 -5.98 2.91 7.07
N SER A 36 -6.10 2.54 5.78
CA SER A 36 -4.95 2.34 4.91
C SER A 36 -4.53 3.63 4.21
N ILE A 37 -3.33 4.11 4.55
CA ILE A 37 -2.68 5.24 3.86
C ILE A 37 -2.57 4.99 2.35
N SER A 38 -2.33 3.73 1.94
CA SER A 38 -2.21 3.38 0.53
C SER A 38 -3.52 3.57 -0.22
N LYS A 39 -4.67 3.31 0.41
CA LYS A 39 -5.99 3.52 -0.18
C LYS A 39 -6.23 5.01 -0.45
N ASN A 40 -5.90 5.87 0.52
CA ASN A 40 -6.03 7.32 0.36
C ASN A 40 -5.12 7.87 -0.75
N ASN A 41 -3.91 7.32 -0.87
CA ASN A 41 -2.98 7.66 -1.96
C ASN A 41 -3.57 7.26 -3.32
N TRP A 42 -4.07 6.02 -3.42
CA TRP A 42 -4.72 5.54 -4.63
C TRP A 42 -5.94 6.38 -5.03
N GLU A 43 -6.84 6.70 -4.09
CA GLU A 43 -8.01 7.54 -4.37
C GLU A 43 -7.61 8.90 -4.96
N SER A 44 -6.52 9.49 -4.47
CA SER A 44 -6.02 10.78 -4.95
C SER A 44 -5.40 10.68 -6.35
N MET A 45 -4.69 9.59 -6.63
CA MET A 45 -4.18 9.32 -7.97
C MET A 45 -5.30 9.06 -8.96
N MET A 46 -6.29 8.24 -8.60
CA MET A 46 -7.40 7.87 -9.49
C MET A 46 -8.20 9.10 -9.93
N ARG A 47 -8.38 10.09 -9.05
CA ARG A 47 -8.98 11.38 -9.44
C ARG A 47 -8.18 12.12 -10.50
N LYS A 48 -6.85 11.99 -10.53
CA LYS A 48 -6.00 12.58 -11.57
C LYS A 48 -6.04 11.76 -12.86
N VAL A 49 -5.96 10.43 -12.75
CA VAL A 49 -5.97 9.49 -13.88
C VAL A 49 -7.27 9.64 -14.68
N TYR A 50 -8.41 9.64 -14.01
CA TYR A 50 -9.74 9.69 -14.64
C TYR A 50 -10.32 11.11 -14.70
N ASN A 51 -9.50 12.15 -14.49
CA ASN A 51 -9.98 13.54 -14.55
C ASN A 51 -10.54 13.86 -15.94
N GLY A 52 -11.68 14.54 -15.99
CA GLY A 52 -12.35 14.89 -17.24
C GLY A 52 -12.97 13.69 -17.97
N ASN A 53 -13.38 12.65 -17.23
CA ASN A 53 -14.01 11.43 -17.76
C ASN A 53 -13.14 10.70 -18.79
N LYS A 54 -11.81 10.76 -18.62
CA LYS A 54 -10.88 10.01 -19.48
C LYS A 54 -11.15 8.51 -19.36
N ILE A 55 -11.09 7.81 -20.47
CA ILE A 55 -11.20 6.35 -20.54
C ILE A 55 -9.96 5.87 -21.27
N TYR A 56 -9.43 4.71 -20.86
CA TYR A 56 -8.23 4.12 -21.42
C TYR A 56 -8.60 2.76 -21.99
N ASP A 57 -8.45 2.60 -23.30
CA ASP A 57 -8.87 1.39 -24.02
C ASP A 57 -7.77 0.31 -24.05
N ILE A 58 -6.52 0.70 -23.78
CA ILE A 58 -5.37 -0.21 -23.76
C ILE A 58 -4.56 -0.08 -22.46
N ILE A 59 -4.08 -1.22 -21.98
CA ILE A 59 -3.30 -1.33 -20.74
C ILE A 59 -2.02 -0.47 -20.74
N PRO A 60 -1.23 -0.37 -21.84
CA PRO A 60 0.01 0.42 -21.85
C PRO A 60 -0.22 1.90 -21.54
N ASP A 61 -1.28 2.50 -22.09
CA ASP A 61 -1.60 3.91 -21.89
C ASP A 61 -2.03 4.17 -20.44
N LEU A 62 -2.86 3.28 -19.88
CA LEU A 62 -3.24 3.34 -18.48
C LEU A 62 -2.02 3.25 -17.56
N ASN A 63 -1.09 2.32 -17.84
CA ASN A 63 0.14 2.16 -17.08
C ASN A 63 0.99 3.43 -17.08
N GLN A 64 1.20 4.03 -18.25
CA GLN A 64 2.01 5.25 -18.36
C GLN A 64 1.37 6.42 -17.59
N ILE A 65 0.05 6.55 -17.64
CA ILE A 65 -0.66 7.60 -16.91
C ILE A 65 -0.60 7.36 -15.40
N ILE A 66 -0.73 6.13 -14.93
CA ILE A 66 -0.60 5.80 -13.49
C ILE A 66 0.81 6.17 -12.99
N ILE A 67 1.86 5.83 -13.76
CA ILE A 67 3.25 6.20 -13.42
C ILE A 67 3.38 7.72 -13.34
N ASN A 68 2.89 8.44 -14.34
CA ASN A 68 2.95 9.91 -14.35
C ASN A 68 2.16 10.51 -13.17
N ALA A 69 0.98 9.98 -12.86
CA ALA A 69 0.17 10.41 -11.73
C ALA A 69 0.89 10.19 -10.39
N TRP A 70 1.63 9.08 -10.24
CA TRP A 70 2.44 8.78 -9.07
C TRP A 70 3.61 9.76 -8.91
N LEU A 71 4.33 10.05 -9.99
CA LEU A 71 5.46 11.00 -9.97
C LEU A 71 5.01 12.43 -9.61
N LEU A 72 3.75 12.77 -9.86
CA LEU A 72 3.12 14.03 -9.48
C LEU A 72 2.51 14.01 -8.07
N VAL A 73 2.66 12.92 -7.31
CA VAL A 73 2.29 12.90 -5.89
C VAL A 73 3.36 13.66 -5.12
N GLU A 74 2.99 14.81 -4.58
CA GLU A 74 3.92 15.63 -3.81
C GLU A 74 4.38 14.91 -2.55
N LYS A 75 5.70 14.93 -2.30
CA LYS A 75 6.30 14.38 -1.08
C LYS A 75 5.63 14.94 0.19
N LYS A 76 5.32 16.25 0.20
CA LYS A 76 4.63 16.93 1.30
C LYS A 76 3.24 16.37 1.57
N LEU A 77 2.52 15.93 0.54
CA LEU A 77 1.21 15.29 0.69
C LEU A 77 1.34 13.91 1.33
N LEU A 78 2.38 13.14 0.97
CA LEU A 78 2.69 11.86 1.63
C LEU A 78 3.08 12.06 3.09
N GLU A 79 3.96 13.03 3.37
CA GLU A 79 4.40 13.38 4.73
C GLU A 79 3.23 13.86 5.59
N ASN A 80 2.37 14.73 5.07
CA ASN A 80 1.16 15.19 5.78
C ASN A 80 0.22 14.03 6.12
N ARG A 81 0.08 13.05 5.22
CA ARG A 81 -0.73 11.87 5.48
C ARG A 81 -0.10 11.02 6.57
N LEU A 82 1.19 10.71 6.46
CA LEU A 82 1.92 9.98 7.50
C LEU A 82 1.82 10.66 8.88
N ASN A 83 1.91 11.99 8.90
CA ASN A 83 1.78 12.79 10.12
C ASN A 83 0.36 12.81 10.67
N ALA A 84 -0.68 12.79 9.82
CA ALA A 84 -2.08 12.75 10.24
C ALA A 84 -2.44 11.44 10.96
N TYR A 85 -1.78 10.33 10.63
CA TYR A 85 -1.89 9.07 11.39
C TYR A 85 -1.03 9.08 12.66
N GLY A 86 -0.20 10.12 12.85
CA GLY A 86 0.78 10.25 13.92
C GLY A 86 1.96 9.32 13.68
N VAL A 87 3.17 9.85 13.50
CA VAL A 87 4.39 9.02 13.27
C VAL A 87 4.73 8.11 14.48
N SER A 88 4.01 8.25 15.59
CA SER A 88 4.04 7.36 16.76
C SER A 88 3.05 6.19 16.68
N ASN A 89 2.09 6.27 15.78
CA ASN A 89 1.03 5.32 15.56
C ASN A 89 1.01 4.97 14.06
N PHE A 90 1.85 4.01 13.70
CA PHE A 90 1.47 3.10 12.62
C PHE A 90 0.16 2.44 13.05
N LEU A 91 -0.98 3.10 12.79
CA LEU A 91 -2.32 2.68 13.18
C LEU A 91 -2.70 1.46 12.36
N CYS A 92 -2.26 0.33 12.88
CA CYS A 92 -2.67 -1.04 12.60
C CYS A 92 -2.09 -1.88 13.76
N TYR A 93 -2.58 -1.59 14.97
CA TYR A 93 -2.91 -2.51 16.08
C TYR A 93 -3.04 -1.74 17.42
N ARG A 94 -4.25 -1.70 17.98
CA ARG A 94 -4.44 -1.71 19.43
C ARG A 94 -5.18 -3.00 19.77
N GLN A 95 -4.39 -3.92 20.35
CA GLN A 95 -4.73 -5.22 20.98
C GLN A 95 -5.26 -6.33 20.08
#